data_AF-A0A351XNB2-F1
#
_entry.id   AF-A0A351XNB2-F1
#
_cell.length_a   1.000
_cell.length_b   1.000
_cell.length_c   1.000
_cell.angle_alpha   90.00
_cell.angle_beta   90.00
_cell.angle_gamma   90.00
#
_symmetry.space_group_name_H-M   'P 1'
#
loop_
_entity.id
_entity.type
_entity.pdbx_description
1 polymer ?
#
loop_
_entity_poly.entity_id
_entity_poly.type
_entity_poly.pdbx_seq_one_letter_code
_entity_poly.pdbx_strand_id
1 'polypeptide(L)'
;MSFSYMEDYNKTIYPMLITSDSQIQKIAPDSGIQCMYIDGKKNMDTKSQNMLEQQLINICSQNSNVIARSMIYQIEQNEMFYRKQMVYIYGIAITAFVLMMINMVNNLKYRMQTRTREICMLRAAGMSIAMVKEMMVFENTILGLTAILVALILSLPVTKYLYNISDMYAMGHSFKWDYTAFLTISSAALAICVLLSLRILKSWKVSQIAEGIGKLE
;
A
#
# COMPACT_ATOMS: atom_id res chain seq x y z
N MET A 1 -29.50 -4.29 8.07
CA MET A 1 -28.10 -3.89 7.87
C MET A 1 -27.24 -5.00 8.49
N SER A 2 -27.55 -6.27 8.22
CA SER A 2 -27.28 -6.91 6.91
C SER A 2 -25.93 -6.43 6.44
N PHE A 3 -24.91 -7.24 6.74
CA PHE A 3 -23.54 -7.12 6.26
C PHE A 3 -23.32 -5.93 5.32
N SER A 4 -22.73 -4.83 5.82
CA SER A 4 -22.50 -3.64 4.97
C SER A 4 -21.62 -3.92 3.74
N TYR A 5 -21.02 -5.12 3.64
CA TYR A 5 -20.34 -5.61 2.44
C TYR A 5 -21.26 -6.30 1.42
N MET A 6 -22.49 -6.74 1.79
CA MET A 6 -23.43 -7.39 0.87
C MET A 6 -24.06 -6.42 -0.13
N GLU A 7 -24.24 -5.14 0.25
CA GLU A 7 -24.71 -4.10 -0.69
C GLU A 7 -23.57 -3.55 -1.57
N ASP A 8 -22.32 -3.88 -1.25
CA ASP A 8 -21.16 -3.43 -2.01
C ASP A 8 -20.98 -4.39 -3.20
N TYR A 9 -21.63 -4.08 -4.33
CA TYR A 9 -21.55 -4.84 -5.60
C TYR A 9 -20.10 -5.06 -6.06
N ASN A 10 -19.15 -4.25 -5.59
CA ASN A 10 -17.71 -4.39 -5.88
C ASN A 10 -16.98 -5.46 -5.05
N LYS A 11 -17.60 -6.04 -4.01
CA LYS A 11 -16.93 -6.97 -3.07
C LYS A 11 -17.55 -8.36 -2.99
N THR A 12 -18.72 -8.60 -3.58
CA THR A 12 -19.38 -9.90 -3.45
C THR A 12 -19.19 -10.76 -4.71
N ILE A 13 -18.63 -11.95 -4.52
CA ILE A 13 -17.99 -12.79 -5.56
C ILE A 13 -18.96 -13.82 -6.19
N TYR A 14 -20.20 -13.91 -5.70
CA TYR A 14 -21.25 -14.77 -6.24
C TYR A 14 -22.42 -13.93 -6.75
N PRO A 15 -23.17 -14.37 -7.79
CA PRO A 15 -24.42 -13.70 -8.15
C PRO A 15 -25.36 -13.73 -6.94
N MET A 16 -25.51 -12.59 -6.29
CA MET A 16 -26.42 -12.45 -5.16
C MET A 16 -27.82 -12.27 -5.72
N LEU A 17 -28.59 -13.36 -5.74
CA LEU A 17 -29.99 -13.31 -6.11
C LEU A 17 -30.81 -12.97 -4.86
N ILE A 18 -31.23 -11.71 -4.74
CA ILE A 18 -32.21 -11.30 -3.74
C ILE A 18 -33.59 -11.53 -4.35
N THR A 19 -34.30 -12.55 -3.86
CA THR A 19 -35.63 -12.91 -4.38
C THR A 19 -36.53 -13.40 -3.25
N SER A 20 -37.84 -13.38 -3.47
CA SER A 20 -38.81 -13.91 -2.51
C SER A 20 -38.87 -15.44 -2.59
N ASP A 21 -39.16 -16.08 -1.46
CA ASP A 21 -39.32 -17.53 -1.33
C ASP A 21 -40.29 -18.12 -2.37
N SER A 22 -41.38 -17.40 -2.68
CA SER A 22 -42.37 -17.80 -3.68
C SER A 22 -41.80 -17.99 -5.10
N GLN A 23 -40.72 -17.29 -5.45
CA GLN A 23 -40.07 -17.40 -6.75
C GLN A 23 -39.05 -18.53 -6.76
N ILE A 24 -38.34 -18.76 -5.65
CA ILE A 24 -37.44 -19.91 -5.52
C ILE A 24 -38.23 -21.21 -5.65
N GLN A 25 -39.40 -21.30 -5.01
CA GLN A 25 -40.22 -22.50 -5.04
C GLN A 25 -40.78 -22.83 -6.43
N LYS A 26 -40.94 -21.83 -7.31
CA LYS A 26 -41.32 -22.03 -8.72
C LYS A 26 -40.17 -22.56 -9.58
N ILE A 27 -38.95 -22.15 -9.27
CA ILE A 27 -37.74 -22.50 -10.04
C ILE A 27 -37.19 -23.86 -9.57
N ALA A 28 -37.21 -24.11 -8.26
CA ALA A 28 -36.71 -25.33 -7.62
C ALA A 28 -37.62 -25.73 -6.45
N PRO A 29 -38.66 -26.56 -6.70
CA PRO A 29 -39.65 -26.93 -5.69
C PRO A 29 -39.09 -27.71 -4.50
N ASP A 30 -38.07 -28.54 -4.74
CA ASP A 30 -37.40 -29.37 -3.73
C ASP A 30 -36.14 -28.70 -3.13
N SER A 31 -36.01 -27.38 -3.28
CA SER A 31 -34.85 -26.66 -2.73
C SER A 31 -34.92 -26.57 -1.20
N GLY A 32 -33.75 -26.71 -0.56
CA GLY A 32 -33.59 -26.58 0.89
C GLY A 32 -32.64 -25.44 1.25
N ILE A 33 -32.76 -24.92 2.48
CA ILE A 33 -31.84 -23.91 3.01
C ILE A 33 -30.61 -24.61 3.58
N GLN A 34 -29.47 -24.44 2.93
CA GLN A 34 -28.20 -25.00 3.41
C GLN A 34 -27.53 -24.14 4.49
N CYS A 35 -27.68 -22.81 4.40
CA CYS A 35 -27.08 -21.86 5.33
C CYS A 35 -27.97 -20.63 5.47
N MET A 36 -28.14 -20.14 6.70
CA MET A 36 -28.84 -18.90 7.01
C MET A 36 -27.92 -18.02 7.85
N TYR A 37 -27.62 -16.82 7.35
CA TYR A 37 -26.87 -15.81 8.10
C TYR A 37 -27.84 -14.90 8.85
N ILE A 38 -27.64 -14.74 10.16
CA ILE A 38 -28.48 -13.92 11.02
C ILE A 38 -27.63 -12.82 11.64
N ASP A 39 -27.92 -11.57 11.29
CA ASP A 39 -27.26 -10.39 11.86
C ASP A 39 -28.08 -9.79 13.01
N GLY A 40 -27.42 -9.45 14.10
CA GLY A 40 -27.99 -8.66 15.19
C GLY A 40 -28.17 -7.17 14.83
N LYS A 41 -28.79 -6.39 15.72
CA LYS A 41 -28.86 -4.93 15.58
C LYS A 41 -27.46 -4.31 15.67
N LYS A 42 -27.15 -3.33 14.80
CA LYS A 42 -25.82 -2.73 14.63
C LYS A 42 -25.13 -2.17 15.89
N ASN A 43 -25.88 -1.70 16.88
CA ASN A 43 -25.35 -1.08 18.11
C ASN A 43 -25.74 -1.89 19.36
N MET A 44 -25.74 -3.23 19.26
CA MET A 44 -26.05 -4.09 20.38
C MET A 44 -24.86 -4.16 21.35
N ASP A 45 -25.09 -3.98 22.65
CA ASP A 45 -24.08 -4.16 23.70
C ASP A 45 -23.56 -5.61 23.74
N THR A 46 -22.31 -5.82 24.16
CA THR A 46 -21.66 -7.15 24.22
C THR A 46 -22.49 -8.13 25.06
N LYS A 47 -23.14 -7.67 26.12
CA LYS A 47 -24.02 -8.51 26.94
C LYS A 47 -25.26 -8.96 26.17
N SER A 48 -25.90 -8.06 25.43
CA SER A 48 -27.06 -8.37 24.59
C SER A 48 -26.70 -9.28 23.41
N GLN A 49 -25.50 -9.12 22.84
CA GLN A 49 -24.98 -10.02 21.81
C GLN A 49 -24.81 -11.45 22.33
N ASN A 50 -24.19 -11.61 23.50
CA ASN A 50 -24.01 -12.93 24.12
C ASN A 50 -25.35 -13.60 24.47
N MET A 51 -26.34 -12.83 24.93
CA MET A 51 -27.69 -13.36 25.18
C MET A 51 -28.37 -13.82 23.89
N LEU A 52 -28.25 -13.05 22.81
CA LEU A 52 -28.79 -13.43 21.50
C LEU A 52 -28.11 -14.71 20.97
N GLU A 53 -26.78 -14.80 21.08
CA GLU A 53 -26.03 -15.99 20.68
C GLU A 53 -26.49 -17.23 21.45
N GLN A 54 -26.63 -17.13 22.78
CA GLN A 54 -27.14 -18.22 23.61
C GLN A 54 -28.56 -18.62 23.24
N GLN A 55 -29.45 -17.66 22.96
CA GLN A 55 -30.82 -17.96 22.53
C GLN A 55 -30.83 -18.71 21.19
N LEU A 56 -30.02 -18.28 20.22
CA LEU A 56 -29.91 -18.95 18.92
C LEU A 56 -29.33 -20.37 19.05
N ILE A 57 -28.30 -20.56 19.87
CA ILE A 57 -27.73 -21.88 20.15
C ILE A 57 -28.78 -22.79 20.79
N ASN A 58 -29.55 -22.27 21.76
CA ASN A 58 -30.59 -23.06 22.43
C ASN A 58 -31.70 -23.50 21.46
N ILE A 59 -32.19 -22.60 20.60
CA ILE A 59 -33.19 -22.92 19.57
C ILE A 59 -32.66 -23.98 18.61
N CYS A 60 -31.38 -23.89 18.22
CA CYS A 60 -30.77 -24.88 17.33
C CYS A 60 -30.55 -26.23 18.03
N SER A 61 -30.20 -26.23 19.32
CA SER A 61 -30.00 -27.48 20.07
C SER A 61 -31.26 -28.35 20.19
N GLN A 62 -32.45 -27.75 20.07
CA GLN A 62 -33.73 -28.46 20.04
C GLN A 62 -33.98 -29.19 18.73
N ASN A 63 -33.25 -28.86 17.66
CA ASN A 63 -33.42 -29.44 16.33
C ASN A 63 -32.08 -30.06 15.87
N SER A 64 -32.00 -31.39 15.85
CA SER A 64 -30.77 -32.13 15.50
C SER A 64 -30.20 -31.85 14.10
N ASN A 65 -30.97 -31.22 13.21
CA ASN A 65 -30.60 -30.95 11.83
C ASN A 65 -30.03 -29.53 11.62
N VAL A 66 -29.96 -28.70 12.66
CA VAL A 66 -29.52 -27.30 12.56
C VAL A 66 -28.33 -27.05 13.48
N ILE A 67 -27.27 -26.45 12.95
CA ILE A 67 -26.07 -26.10 13.70
C ILE A 67 -25.93 -24.58 13.72
N ALA A 68 -25.98 -23.97 14.91
CA ALA A 68 -25.60 -22.58 15.09
C ALA A 68 -24.07 -22.45 15.18
N ARG A 69 -23.48 -21.54 14.41
CA ARG A 69 -22.06 -21.20 14.51
C ARG A 69 -21.91 -19.68 14.63
N SER A 70 -21.26 -19.22 15.70
CA SER A 70 -20.90 -17.81 15.84
C SER A 70 -19.78 -17.46 14.88
N MET A 71 -20.04 -16.49 13.99
CA MET A 71 -19.07 -16.00 13.01
C MET A 71 -18.34 -14.74 13.51
N ILE A 72 -18.82 -14.12 14.58
CA ILE A 72 -18.28 -12.85 15.13
C ILE A 72 -16.80 -13.02 15.49
N TYR A 73 -16.46 -14.06 16.25
CA TYR A 73 -15.08 -14.33 16.67
C TYR A 73 -14.16 -14.72 15.51
N GLN A 74 -14.68 -15.39 14.48
CA GLN A 74 -13.89 -15.75 13.30
C GLN A 74 -13.61 -14.52 12.42
N ILE A 75 -14.60 -13.65 12.25
CA ILE A 75 -14.44 -12.38 11.54
C ILE A 75 -13.42 -11.51 12.28
N GLU A 76 -13.55 -11.39 13.61
CA GLU A 76 -12.60 -10.61 14.42
C GLU A 76 -11.18 -11.18 14.31
N GLN A 77 -10.98 -12.49 14.42
CA GLN A 77 -9.66 -13.09 14.24
C GLN A 77 -9.08 -12.85 12.84
N ASN A 78 -9.88 -12.99 11.79
CA ASN A 78 -9.44 -12.73 10.42
C ASN A 78 -9.04 -11.27 10.24
N GLU A 79 -9.87 -10.32 10.69
CA GLU A 79 -9.56 -8.88 10.69
C GLU A 79 -8.28 -8.57 11.47
N MET A 80 -8.09 -9.20 12.64
CA MET A 80 -6.87 -9.06 13.44
C MET A 80 -5.65 -9.63 12.70
N PHE A 81 -5.78 -10.76 12.01
CA PHE A 81 -4.71 -11.35 11.20
C PHE A 81 -4.34 -10.46 10.01
N TYR A 82 -5.32 -9.98 9.25
CA TYR A 82 -5.12 -9.05 8.14
C TYR A 82 -4.44 -7.76 8.60
N ARG A 83 -4.90 -7.18 9.72
CA ARG A 83 -4.28 -5.98 10.28
C ARG A 83 -2.82 -6.22 10.67
N LYS A 84 -2.52 -7.35 11.32
CA LYS A 84 -1.13 -7.71 11.67
C LYS A 84 -0.26 -7.85 10.42
N GLN A 85 -0.74 -8.58 9.41
CA GLN A 85 -0.01 -8.74 8.15
C GLN A 85 0.27 -7.40 7.47
N MET A 86 -0.71 -6.51 7.40
CA MET A 86 -0.54 -5.17 6.84
C MET A 86 0.54 -4.37 7.59
N VAL A 87 0.52 -4.39 8.93
CA VAL A 87 1.54 -3.71 9.74
C VAL A 87 2.94 -4.26 9.45
N TYR A 88 3.11 -5.57 9.30
CA TYR A 88 4.40 -6.16 8.93
C TYR A 88 4.88 -5.69 7.55
N ILE A 89 4.00 -5.74 6.54
CA ILE A 89 4.35 -5.32 5.17
C ILE A 89 4.75 -3.84 5.15
N TYR A 90 3.95 -2.96 5.75
CA TYR A 90 4.26 -1.53 5.83
C TYR A 90 5.53 -1.26 6.64
N GLY A 91 5.75 -1.99 7.74
CA GLY A 91 6.96 -1.87 8.55
C GLY A 91 8.24 -2.20 7.77
N ILE A 92 8.22 -3.30 7.01
CA ILE A 92 9.34 -3.70 6.14
C ILE A 92 9.54 -2.67 5.03
N ALA A 93 8.45 -2.20 4.41
CA ALA A 93 8.52 -1.20 3.33
C ALA A 93 9.16 0.12 3.81
N ILE A 94 8.74 0.64 4.98
CA ILE A 94 9.30 1.87 5.56
C ILE A 94 10.79 1.66 5.89
N THR A 95 11.16 0.51 6.45
CA THR A 95 12.56 0.20 6.78
C THR A 95 13.43 0.15 5.53
N ALA A 96 12.97 -0.54 4.48
CA ALA A 96 13.66 -0.59 3.19
C ALA A 96 13.79 0.80 2.55
N PHE A 97 12.75 1.63 2.67
CA PHE A 97 12.77 3.01 2.19
C PHE A 97 13.82 3.86 2.92
N VAL A 98 13.94 3.73 4.25
CA VAL A 98 14.99 4.43 5.02
C VAL A 98 16.38 3.98 4.59
N LEU A 99 16.59 2.67 4.38
CA LEU A 99 17.87 2.15 3.87
C LEU A 99 18.22 2.70 2.49
N MET A 100 17.23 2.77 1.59
CA MET A 100 17.39 3.40 0.28
C MET A 100 17.82 4.87 0.40
N MET A 101 17.19 5.63 1.30
CA MET A 101 17.50 7.04 1.52
C MET A 101 18.94 7.23 2.00
N ILE A 102 19.41 6.39 2.92
CA ILE A 102 20.81 6.43 3.40
C ILE A 102 21.78 6.12 2.25
N ASN A 103 21.50 5.08 1.47
CA ASN A 103 22.32 4.70 0.31
C ASN A 103 22.39 5.84 -0.72
N MET A 104 21.26 6.51 -0.99
CA MET A 104 21.21 7.65 -1.90
C MET A 104 22.10 8.80 -1.42
N VAL A 105 22.01 9.18 -0.13
CA VAL A 105 22.84 10.25 0.44
C VAL A 105 24.33 9.91 0.32
N ASN A 106 24.71 8.66 0.60
CA ASN A 106 26.10 8.21 0.51
C ASN A 106 26.60 8.24 -0.95
N ASN A 107 25.76 7.82 -1.91
CA ASN A 107 26.10 7.87 -3.32
C ASN A 107 26.28 9.32 -3.82
N LEU A 108 25.40 10.23 -3.42
CA LEU A 108 25.50 11.66 -3.75
C LEU A 108 26.80 12.27 -3.19
N LYS A 109 27.13 11.99 -1.93
CA LYS A 109 28.39 12.45 -1.31
C LYS A 109 29.61 11.97 -2.10
N TYR A 110 29.64 10.69 -2.46
CA TYR A 110 30.72 10.13 -3.27
C TYR A 110 30.85 10.82 -4.63
N ARG A 111 29.74 10.97 -5.37
CA ARG A 111 29.72 11.67 -6.68
C ARG A 111 30.15 13.13 -6.58
N MET A 112 29.85 13.79 -5.47
CA MET A 112 30.28 15.18 -5.24
C MET A 112 31.79 15.27 -4.98
N GLN A 113 32.36 14.35 -4.19
CA GLN A 113 33.79 14.34 -3.89
C GLN A 113 34.64 14.17 -5.15
N THR A 114 34.26 13.24 -6.03
CA THR A 114 34.99 12.99 -7.28
C THR A 114 34.92 14.18 -8.24
N ARG A 115 33.74 14.82 -8.36
CA ARG A 115 33.53 15.98 -9.26
C ARG A 115 34.02 17.31 -8.71
N THR A 116 34.44 17.36 -7.45
CA THR A 116 34.94 18.62 -6.86
C THR A 116 36.17 19.15 -7.61
N ARG A 117 37.07 18.27 -8.07
CA ARG A 117 38.24 18.68 -8.87
C ARG A 117 37.85 19.27 -10.23
N GLU A 118 36.90 18.63 -10.91
CA GLU A 118 36.35 19.11 -12.19
C GLU A 118 35.67 20.47 -12.03
N ILE A 119 34.86 20.64 -10.97
CA ILE A 119 34.16 21.90 -10.68
C ILE A 119 35.15 23.03 -10.36
N CYS A 120 36.24 22.75 -9.62
CA CYS A 120 37.28 23.75 -9.35
C CYS A 120 37.97 24.23 -10.64
N MET A 121 38.24 23.33 -11.59
CA MET A 121 38.80 23.69 -12.90
C MET A 121 37.83 24.52 -13.73
N LEU A 122 36.56 24.11 -13.81
CA LEU A 122 35.52 24.87 -14.50
C LEU A 122 35.28 26.25 -13.88
N ARG A 123 35.42 26.36 -12.55
CA ARG A 123 35.35 27.64 -11.83
C ARG A 123 36.50 28.56 -12.18
N ALA A 124 37.72 28.04 -12.36
CA ALA A 124 38.86 28.82 -12.83
C ALA A 124 38.65 29.37 -14.26
N ALA A 125 37.85 28.68 -15.08
CA ALA A 125 37.43 29.12 -16.41
C ALA A 125 36.23 30.09 -16.42
N GLY A 126 35.70 30.48 -15.25
CA GLY A 126 34.62 31.47 -15.12
C GLY A 126 33.21 30.89 -14.90
N MET A 127 33.07 29.59 -14.67
CA MET A 127 31.75 28.98 -14.42
C MET A 127 31.16 29.43 -13.07
N SER A 128 29.90 29.87 -13.08
CA SER A 128 29.21 30.34 -11.87
C SER A 128 28.75 29.18 -10.98
N ILE A 129 28.71 29.42 -9.66
CA ILE A 129 28.25 28.42 -8.66
C ILE A 129 26.78 28.04 -8.88
N ALA A 130 25.96 28.94 -9.41
CA ALA A 130 24.56 28.66 -9.71
C ALA A 130 24.42 27.64 -10.85
N MET A 131 25.23 27.78 -11.91
CA MET A 131 25.20 26.88 -13.07
C MET A 131 25.59 25.44 -12.69
N VAL A 132 26.57 25.27 -11.79
CA VAL A 132 26.96 23.96 -11.27
C VAL A 132 25.82 23.31 -10.49
N LYS A 133 25.04 24.10 -9.75
CA LYS A 133 23.90 23.57 -9.00
C LYS A 133 22.77 23.10 -9.89
N GLU A 134 22.42 23.91 -10.89
CA GLU A 134 21.37 23.53 -11.85
C GLU A 134 21.75 22.28 -12.63
N MET A 135 22.99 22.18 -13.10
CA MET A 135 23.50 20.99 -13.78
C MET A 135 23.36 19.72 -12.91
N MET A 136 23.73 19.82 -11.62
CA MET A 136 23.62 18.67 -10.71
C MET A 136 22.17 18.27 -10.43
N VAL A 137 21.27 19.24 -10.25
CA VAL A 137 19.83 18.97 -10.05
C VAL A 137 19.22 18.35 -11.32
N PHE A 138 19.60 18.86 -12.49
CA PHE A 138 19.13 18.35 -13.77
C PHE A 138 19.54 16.89 -13.99
N GLU A 139 20.80 16.53 -13.73
CA GLU A 139 21.26 15.15 -13.84
C GLU A 139 20.50 14.21 -12.90
N ASN A 140 20.31 14.61 -11.63
CA ASN A 140 19.55 13.81 -10.67
C ASN A 140 18.08 13.67 -11.08
N THR A 141 17.49 14.70 -11.64
CA THR A 141 16.10 14.68 -12.11
C THR A 141 15.94 13.71 -13.28
N ILE A 142 16.88 13.71 -14.24
CA ILE A 142 16.88 12.74 -15.35
C ILE A 142 17.00 11.31 -14.81
N LEU A 143 17.92 11.07 -13.87
CA LEU A 143 18.08 9.75 -13.26
C LEU A 143 16.82 9.29 -12.50
N GLY A 144 16.14 10.20 -11.81
CA GLY A 144 14.87 9.91 -11.15
C GLY A 144 13.76 9.58 -12.15
N LEU A 145 13.68 10.32 -13.26
CA LEU A 145 12.66 10.12 -14.29
C LEU A 145 12.86 8.78 -15.02
N THR A 146 14.10 8.43 -15.37
CA THR A 146 14.42 7.13 -15.97
C THR A 146 14.14 5.98 -15.00
N ALA A 147 14.42 6.14 -13.71
CA ALA A 147 14.08 5.15 -12.69
C ALA A 147 12.56 4.91 -12.57
N ILE A 148 11.73 5.97 -12.63
CA ILE A 148 10.26 5.83 -12.62
C ILE A 148 9.77 5.07 -13.85
N LEU A 149 10.31 5.37 -15.04
CA LEU A 149 9.97 4.66 -16.26
C LEU A 149 10.30 3.17 -16.17
N VAL A 150 11.49 2.84 -15.67
CA VAL A 150 11.91 1.45 -15.44
C VAL A 150 11.01 0.78 -14.41
N ALA A 151 10.68 1.44 -13.30
CA ALA A 151 9.79 0.92 -12.28
C ALA A 151 8.38 0.64 -12.81
N LEU A 152 7.84 1.51 -13.68
CA LEU A 152 6.53 1.30 -14.31
C LEU A 152 6.56 0.05 -15.20
N ILE A 153 7.59 -0.10 -16.04
CA ILE A 153 7.74 -1.25 -16.95
C ILE A 153 7.88 -2.57 -16.18
N LEU A 154 8.62 -2.57 -15.06
CA LEU A 154 8.83 -3.77 -14.24
C LEU A 154 7.65 -4.09 -13.32
N SER A 155 6.94 -3.09 -12.80
CA SER A 155 5.86 -3.30 -11.84
C SER A 155 4.63 -3.96 -12.49
N LEU A 156 4.27 -3.57 -13.72
CA LEU A 156 3.14 -4.16 -14.46
C LEU A 156 3.18 -5.70 -14.56
N PRO A 157 4.27 -6.33 -15.08
CA PRO A 157 4.34 -7.78 -15.17
C PRO A 157 4.41 -8.44 -13.80
N VAL A 158 5.08 -7.82 -12.83
CA VAL A 158 5.18 -8.37 -11.46
C VAL A 158 3.81 -8.44 -10.80
N THR A 159 3.02 -7.36 -10.82
CA THR A 159 1.67 -7.39 -10.23
C THR A 159 0.73 -8.29 -11.02
N LYS A 160 0.88 -8.37 -12.35
CA LYS A 160 0.09 -9.30 -13.17
C LYS A 160 0.42 -10.76 -12.85
N TYR A 161 1.70 -11.06 -12.65
CA TYR A 161 2.16 -12.39 -12.23
C TYR A 161 1.65 -12.74 -10.83
N LEU A 162 1.75 -11.79 -9.90
CA LEU A 162 1.23 -11.94 -8.54
C LEU A 162 -0.30 -12.14 -8.53
N TYR A 163 -1.02 -11.42 -9.39
CA TYR A 163 -2.45 -11.59 -9.58
C TYR A 163 -2.81 -12.99 -10.09
N ASN A 164 -2.04 -13.53 -11.04
CA ASN A 164 -2.29 -14.86 -11.61
C ASN A 164 -2.00 -16.01 -10.63
N ILE A 165 -1.02 -15.83 -9.74
CA ILE A 165 -0.71 -16.84 -8.71
C ILE A 165 -1.63 -16.72 -7.49
N SER A 166 -2.22 -15.55 -7.27
CA SER A 166 -3.16 -15.34 -6.17
C SER A 166 -4.54 -15.88 -6.51
N ASP A 167 -5.23 -16.43 -5.51
CA ASP A 167 -6.64 -16.85 -5.61
C ASP A 167 -7.60 -15.69 -5.95
N MET A 168 -7.09 -14.45 -6.09
CA MET A 168 -7.85 -13.30 -6.59
C MET A 168 -8.48 -13.53 -7.97
N TYR A 169 -7.88 -14.35 -8.82
CA TYR A 169 -8.49 -14.79 -10.09
C TYR A 169 -9.70 -15.70 -9.86
N ALA A 170 -9.61 -16.64 -8.92
CA ALA A 170 -10.73 -17.51 -8.52
C ALA A 170 -11.81 -16.73 -7.75
N MET A 171 -11.43 -15.62 -7.11
CA MET A 171 -12.29 -14.69 -6.39
C MET A 171 -12.92 -13.60 -7.28
N GLY A 172 -12.79 -13.67 -8.61
CA GLY A 172 -13.53 -12.81 -9.55
C GLY A 172 -13.18 -11.31 -9.50
N HIS A 173 -12.13 -10.90 -8.77
CA HIS A 173 -11.70 -9.51 -8.75
C HIS A 173 -11.00 -9.16 -10.06
N SER A 174 -11.63 -8.34 -10.91
CA SER A 174 -10.98 -7.84 -12.13
C SER A 174 -9.66 -7.16 -11.77
N PHE A 175 -8.57 -7.50 -12.47
CA PHE A 175 -7.29 -6.81 -12.34
C PHE A 175 -7.48 -5.31 -12.61
N LYS A 176 -7.44 -4.50 -11.55
CA LYS A 176 -7.50 -3.04 -11.61
C LYS A 176 -6.17 -2.49 -11.18
N TRP A 177 -5.45 -1.91 -12.13
CA TRP A 177 -4.23 -1.17 -11.84
C TRP A 177 -4.60 0.25 -11.42
N ASP A 178 -4.24 0.62 -10.19
CA ASP A 178 -4.41 1.99 -9.73
C ASP A 178 -3.23 2.85 -10.21
N TYR A 179 -3.39 3.44 -11.40
CA TYR A 179 -2.42 4.37 -11.97
C TYR A 179 -2.26 5.62 -11.11
N THR A 180 -3.30 6.05 -10.39
CA THR A 180 -3.26 7.27 -9.58
C THR A 180 -2.39 7.10 -8.35
N ALA A 181 -2.51 5.97 -7.65
CA ALA A 181 -1.64 5.63 -6.53
C ALA A 181 -0.18 5.48 -6.97
N PHE A 182 0.08 4.82 -8.11
CA PHE A 182 1.44 4.68 -8.62
C PHE A 182 2.08 6.04 -8.95
N LEU A 183 1.34 6.92 -9.62
CA LEU A 183 1.85 8.22 -10.05
C LEU A 183 2.10 9.17 -8.87
N THR A 184 1.22 9.15 -7.87
CA THR A 184 1.36 9.96 -6.65
C THR A 184 2.57 9.52 -5.82
N ILE A 185 2.76 8.22 -5.60
CA ILE A 185 3.93 7.68 -4.89
C ILE A 185 5.22 7.97 -5.66
N SER A 186 5.23 7.75 -6.98
CA SER A 186 6.41 8.03 -7.83
C SER A 186 6.78 9.51 -7.83
N SER A 187 5.78 10.40 -7.91
CA SER A 187 5.99 11.85 -7.83
C SER A 187 6.54 12.27 -6.47
N ALA A 188 5.98 11.73 -5.38
CA ALA A 188 6.45 12.00 -4.02
C ALA A 188 7.90 11.52 -3.82
N ALA A 189 8.25 10.32 -4.32
CA ALA A 189 9.61 9.79 -4.27
C ALA A 189 10.59 10.69 -5.04
N LEU A 190 10.24 11.15 -6.24
CA LEU A 190 11.06 12.07 -7.02
C LEU A 190 11.24 13.41 -6.32
N ALA A 191 10.17 13.96 -5.73
CA ALA A 191 10.24 15.20 -4.96
C ALA A 191 11.21 15.05 -3.77
N ILE A 192 11.13 13.94 -3.02
CA ILE A 192 12.05 13.65 -1.92
C ILE A 192 13.50 13.58 -2.43
N CYS A 193 13.74 12.87 -3.54
CA CYS A 193 15.06 12.77 -4.15
C CYS A 193 15.65 14.13 -4.52
N VAL A 194 14.85 15.00 -5.16
CA VAL A 194 15.27 16.36 -5.53
C VAL A 194 15.53 17.21 -4.28
N LEU A 195 14.67 17.14 -3.28
CA LEU A 195 14.83 17.88 -2.01
C LEU A 195 16.12 17.46 -1.28
N LEU A 196 16.43 16.17 -1.23
CA LEU A 196 17.68 15.67 -0.66
C LEU A 196 18.89 16.20 -1.41
N SER A 197 18.86 16.15 -2.75
CA SER A 197 19.95 16.65 -3.59
C SER A 197 20.21 18.14 -3.33
N LEU A 198 19.16 18.96 -3.30
CA LEU A 198 19.25 20.39 -2.98
C LEU A 198 19.80 20.64 -1.57
N ARG A 199 19.36 19.88 -0.57
CA ARG A 199 19.80 20.01 0.82
C ARG A 199 21.28 19.69 0.98
N ILE A 200 21.75 18.61 0.36
CA ILE A 200 23.17 18.22 0.40
C ILE A 200 24.02 19.31 -0.26
N LEU A 201 23.59 19.81 -1.42
CA LEU A 201 24.29 20.85 -2.15
C LEU A 201 24.35 22.19 -1.40
N LYS A 202 23.32 22.50 -0.61
CA LYS A 202 23.32 23.66 0.31
C LYS A 202 24.32 23.44 1.45
N SER A 203 24.35 22.26 2.07
CA SER A 203 25.26 21.95 3.17
C SER A 203 26.75 22.00 2.77
N TRP A 204 27.05 21.60 1.53
CA TRP A 204 28.42 21.64 1.00
C TRP A 204 28.99 23.06 0.92
N LYS A 205 28.17 24.05 0.54
CA LYS A 205 28.58 25.47 0.52
C LYS A 205 29.01 25.96 1.92
N VAL A 206 28.40 25.45 2.99
CA VAL A 206 28.75 25.83 4.37
C VAL A 206 30.07 25.17 4.81
N SER A 207 30.26 23.88 4.48
CA SER A 207 31.45 23.12 4.89
C SER A 207 32.74 23.64 4.26
N GLN A 208 32.73 23.98 2.96
CA GLN A 208 33.92 24.53 2.30
C GLN A 208 34.27 25.97 2.73
N ILE A 209 33.28 26.77 3.15
CA ILE A 209 33.55 28.11 3.70
C ILE A 209 34.22 27.97 5.08
N ALA A 210 33.80 27.01 5.90
CA ALA A 210 34.42 26.75 7.19
C ALA A 210 35.83 26.13 7.09
N GLU A 211 36.02 25.13 6.23
CA GLU A 211 37.34 24.47 6.03
C GLU A 211 38.33 25.35 5.26
N GLY A 212 37.86 26.24 4.39
CA GLY A 212 38.72 27.20 3.70
C GLY A 212 39.30 28.27 4.62
N ILE A 213 38.59 28.61 5.70
CA ILE A 213 39.05 29.55 6.73
C ILE A 213 40.01 28.85 7.70
N GLY A 214 39.70 27.62 8.13
CA GLY A 214 40.56 26.86 9.05
C GLY A 214 41.86 26.29 8.46
N LYS A 215 42.10 26.44 7.15
CA LYS A 215 43.38 26.10 6.49
C LYS A 215 44.31 27.30 6.29
N LEU A 216 43.87 28.50 6.67
CA LEU A 216 44.65 29.74 6.58
C LEU A 216 45.24 30.19 7.93
N GLU A 217 45.05 29.41 8.98
CA GLU A 217 45.80 29.47 10.25
C GLU A 217 46.80 28.30 10.31
#